data_AF-A0ABD3ND88-F1
#
_entry.id   AF-A0ABD3ND88-F1
#
_cell.length_a   1.000
_cell.length_b   1.000
_cell.length_c   1.000
_cell.angle_alpha   90.00
_cell.angle_beta   90.00
_cell.angle_gamma   90.00
#
_symmetry.space_group_name_H-M   'P 1'
#
loop_
_entity.id
_entity.type
_entity.pdbx_description
1 polymer ?
#
loop_
_entity_poly.entity_id
_entity_poly.type
_entity_poly.pdbx_seq_one_letter_code
_entity_poly.pdbx_strand_id
1 'polypeptide(L)'
;MRRMDVDNRGNDRFPSDASLTRIGLGPQEQANLAWSLTVIEDYDSAVVSLLQRIFHAASPFNKTNGVEGEDDEGHVIQIEHAHQLWQSYFLLSKDCPAAVEFVPDEFHNYLEEKWNTEKSRGKQSSSRHRAISETLSLMKVAHRNEYDEDVDVAIVLEEDSAWTHTALYDFDVNREGERRKKVAVEFDGPHHFTVMASTGEDLTSIESGAKITPRVLGHTMLKYRLLKKKGWTVVRIPYYEFDKIPFWASMERQRYLQRALKTHEKIEFSEVDVSEYKTMPSTRHSRFD
;
A
#
# COMPACT_ATOMS: atom_id res chain seq x y z
N MET A 1 -10.47 -44.14 36.24
CA MET A 1 -10.75 -44.51 34.84
C MET A 1 -11.87 -43.61 34.31
N ARG A 2 -11.51 -42.51 33.63
CA ARG A 2 -12.26 -41.78 32.60
C ARG A 2 -11.37 -40.62 32.16
N ARG A 3 -10.61 -40.85 31.07
CA ARG A 3 -9.99 -39.77 30.30
C ARG A 3 -11.15 -39.01 29.64
N MET A 4 -11.18 -37.70 29.80
CA MET A 4 -11.97 -36.84 28.94
C MET A 4 -11.19 -36.70 27.64
N ASP A 5 -11.77 -37.21 26.56
CA ASP A 5 -11.31 -36.96 25.20
C ASP A 5 -11.48 -35.47 24.92
N VAL A 6 -10.34 -34.80 24.67
CA VAL A 6 -10.32 -33.44 24.14
C VAL A 6 -10.57 -33.57 22.64
N ASP A 7 -11.73 -33.09 22.22
CA ASP A 7 -12.22 -33.06 20.84
C ASP A 7 -11.23 -32.33 19.92
N ASN A 8 -10.44 -33.10 19.16
CA ASN A 8 -9.44 -32.62 18.20
C ASN A 8 -10.09 -32.26 16.85
N ARG A 9 -11.09 -31.36 16.85
CA ARG A 9 -11.91 -31.01 15.66
C ARG A 9 -11.36 -29.83 14.83
N GLY A 10 -10.07 -29.52 14.93
CA GLY A 10 -9.45 -28.41 14.21
C GLY A 10 -8.77 -28.78 12.88
N ASN A 11 -8.30 -30.02 12.73
CA ASN A 11 -7.25 -30.33 11.75
C ASN A 11 -7.70 -31.02 10.45
N ASP A 12 -8.98 -31.39 10.31
CA ASP A 12 -9.47 -32.22 9.19
C ASP A 12 -10.15 -31.43 8.05
N ARG A 13 -10.16 -30.08 8.09
CA ARG A 13 -10.92 -29.27 7.11
C ARG A 13 -10.20 -28.97 5.80
N PHE A 14 -8.89 -29.20 5.72
CA PHE A 14 -8.12 -29.00 4.48
C PHE A 14 -7.45 -30.32 4.09
N PRO A 15 -7.77 -30.89 2.91
CA PRO A 15 -7.05 -32.06 2.43
C PRO A 15 -5.57 -31.70 2.30
N SER A 16 -4.72 -32.61 2.77
CA SER A 16 -3.27 -32.46 2.98
C SER A 16 -2.53 -31.57 1.96
N ASP A 17 -1.50 -30.86 2.45
CA ASP A 17 -0.54 -29.93 1.77
C ASP A 17 -0.11 -30.26 0.33
N ALA A 18 -0.38 -31.47 -0.10
CA ALA A 18 -0.21 -31.98 -1.44
C ALA A 18 -1.05 -31.29 -2.55
N SER A 19 -2.00 -30.39 -2.29
CA SER A 19 -2.95 -29.95 -3.34
C SER A 19 -2.41 -28.90 -4.34
N LEU A 20 -1.61 -27.91 -3.92
CA LEU A 20 -1.28 -26.75 -4.76
C LEU A 20 0.05 -26.91 -5.52
N THR A 21 1.08 -27.41 -4.85
CA THR A 21 2.37 -27.72 -5.51
C THR A 21 2.23 -28.83 -6.54
N ARG A 22 1.34 -29.81 -6.34
CA ARG A 22 1.06 -30.87 -7.33
C ARG A 22 0.44 -30.36 -8.63
N ILE A 23 -0.23 -29.21 -8.60
CA ILE A 23 -0.76 -28.56 -9.80
C ILE A 23 0.18 -27.46 -10.33
N GLY A 24 1.41 -27.40 -9.83
CA GLY A 24 2.46 -26.50 -10.30
C GLY A 24 2.43 -25.10 -9.69
N LEU A 25 1.67 -24.87 -8.61
CA LEU A 25 1.68 -23.58 -7.90
C LEU A 25 2.74 -23.60 -6.80
N GLY A 26 3.91 -23.05 -7.12
CA GLY A 26 5.00 -22.85 -6.16
C GLY A 26 4.70 -21.71 -5.17
N PRO A 27 5.60 -21.48 -4.18
CA PRO A 27 5.42 -20.42 -3.18
C PRO A 27 5.26 -19.02 -3.79
N GLN A 28 5.96 -18.75 -4.88
CA GLN A 28 5.86 -17.48 -5.60
C GLN A 28 4.48 -17.30 -6.25
N GLU A 29 3.99 -18.31 -6.97
CA GLU A 29 2.67 -18.27 -7.59
C GLU A 29 1.56 -18.14 -6.54
N GLN A 30 1.69 -18.84 -5.42
CA GLN A 30 0.76 -18.75 -4.30
C GLN A 30 0.69 -17.32 -3.73
N ALA A 31 1.84 -16.71 -3.43
CA ALA A 31 1.90 -15.33 -2.93
C ALA A 31 1.35 -14.32 -3.95
N ASN A 32 1.70 -14.47 -5.23
CA ASN A 32 1.18 -13.64 -6.32
C ASN A 32 -0.34 -13.77 -6.48
N LEU A 33 -0.89 -14.98 -6.36
CA LEU A 33 -2.33 -15.22 -6.44
C LEU A 33 -3.07 -14.60 -5.27
N ALA A 34 -2.62 -14.83 -4.03
CA ALA A 34 -3.22 -14.22 -2.85
C ALA A 34 -3.23 -12.69 -2.95
N TRP A 35 -2.11 -12.12 -3.38
CA TRP A 35 -1.96 -10.70 -3.57
C TRP A 35 -2.88 -10.16 -4.68
N SER A 36 -2.92 -10.80 -5.84
CA SER A 36 -3.74 -10.38 -6.98
C SER A 36 -5.24 -10.47 -6.67
N LEU A 37 -5.68 -11.54 -6.03
CA LEU A 37 -7.07 -11.69 -5.57
C LEU A 37 -7.41 -10.62 -4.53
N THR A 38 -6.47 -10.26 -3.67
CA THR A 38 -6.64 -9.14 -2.73
C THR A 38 -6.80 -7.81 -3.46
N VAL A 39 -6.03 -7.54 -4.52
CA VAL A 39 -6.16 -6.34 -5.38
C VAL A 39 -7.54 -6.26 -6.04
N ILE A 40 -8.05 -7.38 -6.55
CA ILE A 40 -9.28 -7.41 -7.36
C ILE A 40 -10.54 -7.16 -6.52
N GLU A 41 -10.50 -7.48 -5.22
CA GLU A 41 -11.60 -7.22 -4.27
C GLU A 41 -12.90 -7.97 -4.59
N ASP A 42 -12.79 -9.11 -5.27
CA ASP A 42 -13.91 -10.01 -5.56
C ASP A 42 -13.73 -11.33 -4.79
N TYR A 43 -14.48 -11.48 -3.70
CA TYR A 43 -14.30 -12.56 -2.71
C TYR A 43 -15.50 -13.51 -2.69
N ASP A 44 -15.77 -14.18 -3.80
CA ASP A 44 -16.75 -15.26 -3.82
C ASP A 44 -16.27 -16.50 -3.01
N SER A 45 -17.14 -17.49 -2.83
CA SER A 45 -16.82 -18.69 -2.06
C SER A 45 -15.64 -19.49 -2.61
N ALA A 46 -15.41 -19.46 -3.93
CA ALA A 46 -14.31 -20.18 -4.55
C ALA A 46 -12.97 -19.45 -4.29
N VAL A 47 -12.97 -18.13 -4.39
CA VAL A 47 -11.83 -17.27 -4.06
C VAL A 47 -11.46 -17.40 -2.59
N VAL A 48 -12.43 -17.36 -1.68
CA VAL A 48 -12.21 -17.54 -0.23
C VAL A 48 -11.57 -18.91 0.05
N SER A 49 -12.11 -19.98 -0.55
CA SER A 49 -11.56 -21.33 -0.39
C SER A 49 -10.13 -21.46 -0.94
N LEU A 50 -9.84 -20.80 -2.07
CA LEU A 50 -8.49 -20.76 -2.64
C LEU A 50 -7.50 -19.99 -1.73
N LEU A 51 -7.90 -18.83 -1.21
CA LEU A 51 -7.09 -18.04 -0.29
C LEU A 51 -6.76 -18.82 0.98
N GLN A 52 -7.75 -19.49 1.59
CA GLN A 52 -7.52 -20.35 2.75
C GLN A 52 -6.49 -21.45 2.46
N ARG A 53 -6.59 -22.11 1.29
CA ARG A 53 -5.62 -23.13 0.87
C ARG A 53 -4.22 -22.56 0.64
N ILE A 54 -4.12 -21.36 0.07
CA ILE A 54 -2.83 -20.68 -0.13
C ILE A 54 -2.18 -20.39 1.21
N PHE A 55 -2.89 -19.77 2.16
CA PHE A 55 -2.31 -19.50 3.48
C PHE A 55 -1.96 -20.78 4.25
N HIS A 56 -2.79 -21.83 4.12
CA HIS A 56 -2.48 -23.13 4.70
C HIS A 56 -1.19 -23.72 4.13
N ALA A 57 -1.05 -23.77 2.79
CA ALA A 57 0.11 -24.35 2.13
C ALA A 57 1.39 -23.52 2.33
N ALA A 58 1.26 -22.20 2.49
CA ALA A 58 2.39 -21.32 2.77
C ALA A 58 2.89 -21.40 4.22
N SER A 59 2.05 -21.84 5.17
CA SER A 59 2.42 -21.89 6.58
C SER A 59 3.46 -22.99 6.84
N PRO A 60 4.69 -22.66 7.27
CA PRO A 60 5.70 -23.66 7.59
C PRO A 60 5.33 -24.51 8.82
N PHE A 61 4.33 -24.07 9.59
CA PHE A 61 3.87 -24.71 10.83
C PHE A 61 2.78 -25.76 10.62
N ASN A 62 2.31 -25.96 9.37
CA ASN A 62 1.26 -26.93 9.07
C ASN A 62 1.76 -28.36 8.83
N LYS A 63 3.07 -28.62 9.04
CA LYS A 63 3.62 -29.98 8.94
C LYS A 63 3.01 -30.88 10.03
N THR A 64 2.10 -31.76 9.62
CA THR A 64 1.58 -32.85 10.43
C THR A 64 2.70 -33.83 10.81
N ASN A 65 2.96 -34.00 12.11
CA ASN A 65 3.64 -35.11 12.82
C ASN A 65 4.07 -36.34 11.98
N GLY A 66 5.02 -36.21 11.06
CA GLY A 66 5.36 -37.29 10.14
C GLY A 66 6.78 -37.19 9.61
N VAL A 67 7.64 -38.00 10.21
CA VAL A 67 9.00 -38.38 9.78
C VAL A 67 10.06 -37.27 9.94
N GLU A 68 10.64 -37.25 11.14
CA GLU A 68 12.01 -36.80 11.35
C GLU A 68 12.95 -37.64 10.47
N GLY A 69 13.46 -37.08 9.38
CA GLY A 69 14.46 -37.76 8.57
C GLY A 69 14.42 -37.36 7.11
N GLU A 70 14.96 -36.17 6.83
CA GLU A 70 15.74 -35.82 5.64
C GLU A 70 15.85 -34.29 5.63
N ASP A 71 17.04 -33.79 6.00
CA ASP A 71 17.55 -32.44 5.76
C ASP A 71 16.50 -31.36 5.48
N ASP A 72 15.81 -30.92 6.55
CA ASP A 72 14.87 -29.79 6.54
C ASP A 72 15.67 -28.47 6.48
N GLU A 73 16.45 -28.29 5.41
CA GLU A 73 16.96 -26.98 5.00
C GLU A 73 15.75 -26.11 4.62
N GLY A 74 15.19 -25.49 5.67
CA GLY A 74 14.48 -24.21 5.63
C GLY A 74 13.45 -24.08 4.52
N HIS A 75 12.20 -24.45 4.82
CA HIS A 75 11.02 -23.80 4.20
C HIS A 75 10.92 -22.33 4.64
N VAL A 76 11.96 -21.55 4.33
CA VAL A 76 12.00 -20.11 4.55
C VAL A 76 11.36 -19.50 3.33
N ILE A 77 10.15 -18.98 3.51
CA ILE A 77 9.47 -18.17 2.50
C ILE A 77 10.40 -17.00 2.17
N GLN A 78 10.66 -16.77 0.89
CA GLN A 78 11.41 -15.61 0.44
C GLN A 78 10.72 -14.32 0.91
N ILE A 79 11.52 -13.30 1.23
CA ILE A 79 11.03 -12.11 1.91
C ILE A 79 9.92 -11.40 1.11
N GLU A 80 10.06 -11.38 -0.22
CA GLU A 80 9.09 -10.77 -1.15
C GLU A 80 7.73 -11.48 -1.09
N HIS A 81 7.73 -12.80 -1.04
CA HIS A 81 6.51 -13.61 -0.93
C HIS A 81 5.86 -13.45 0.44
N ALA A 82 6.68 -13.40 1.51
CA ALA A 82 6.18 -13.14 2.86
C ALA A 82 5.52 -11.76 2.95
N HIS A 83 6.07 -10.73 2.29
CA HIS A 83 5.46 -9.41 2.24
C HIS A 83 4.12 -9.41 1.50
N GLN A 84 4.05 -10.06 0.34
CA GLN A 84 2.81 -10.18 -0.41
C GLN A 84 1.73 -10.89 0.40
N LEU A 85 2.08 -11.99 1.09
CA LEU A 85 1.17 -12.73 1.95
C LEU A 85 0.75 -11.90 3.16
N TRP A 86 1.66 -11.17 3.80
CA TRP A 86 1.34 -10.28 4.92
C TRP A 86 0.37 -9.17 4.49
N GLN A 87 0.64 -8.50 3.35
CA GLN A 87 -0.24 -7.45 2.82
C GLN A 87 -1.64 -7.99 2.55
N SER A 88 -1.71 -9.18 1.93
CA SER A 88 -2.95 -9.88 1.65
C SER A 88 -3.69 -10.22 2.94
N TYR A 89 -3.01 -10.86 3.89
CA TYR A 89 -3.57 -11.22 5.19
C TYR A 89 -4.13 -10.01 5.93
N PHE A 90 -3.34 -8.94 6.05
CA PHE A 90 -3.72 -7.74 6.79
C PHE A 90 -5.01 -7.13 6.22
N LEU A 91 -5.12 -7.01 4.90
CA LEU A 91 -6.31 -6.45 4.26
C LEU A 91 -7.50 -7.41 4.34
N LEU A 92 -7.30 -8.69 4.04
CA LEU A 92 -8.35 -9.72 4.11
C LEU A 92 -8.91 -9.87 5.53
N SER A 93 -8.08 -9.73 6.57
CA SER A 93 -8.55 -9.75 7.96
C SER A 93 -9.60 -8.67 8.28
N LYS A 94 -9.66 -7.60 7.47
CA LYS A 94 -10.64 -6.52 7.58
C LYS A 94 -11.74 -6.61 6.54
N ASP A 95 -11.40 -6.97 5.30
CA ASP A 95 -12.31 -6.92 4.15
C ASP A 95 -13.07 -8.24 3.95
N CYS A 96 -12.44 -9.38 4.25
CA CYS A 96 -13.03 -10.71 4.15
C CYS A 96 -12.42 -11.67 5.20
N PRO A 97 -12.82 -11.57 6.49
CA PRO A 97 -12.21 -12.36 7.57
C PRO A 97 -12.25 -13.87 7.35
N ALA A 98 -13.27 -14.37 6.64
CA ALA A 98 -13.40 -15.78 6.27
C ALA A 98 -12.18 -16.29 5.48
N ALA A 99 -11.56 -15.45 4.62
CA ALA A 99 -10.41 -15.85 3.81
C ALA A 99 -9.15 -16.18 4.64
N VAL A 100 -9.10 -15.69 5.89
CA VAL A 100 -7.94 -15.84 6.79
C VAL A 100 -8.28 -16.49 8.13
N GLU A 101 -9.50 -17.03 8.27
CA GLU A 101 -10.03 -17.58 9.53
C GLU A 101 -9.15 -18.71 10.12
N PHE A 102 -8.50 -19.49 9.26
CA PHE A 102 -7.72 -20.66 9.65
C PHE A 102 -6.20 -20.43 9.61
N VAL A 103 -5.76 -19.18 9.51
CA VAL A 103 -4.34 -18.86 9.53
C VAL A 103 -3.84 -18.94 10.97
N PRO A 104 -2.82 -19.78 11.27
CA PRO A 104 -2.28 -19.88 12.63
C PRO A 104 -1.65 -18.57 13.10
N ASP A 105 -1.77 -18.26 14.39
CA ASP A 105 -1.19 -17.06 15.00
C ASP A 105 0.33 -17.02 14.83
N GLU A 106 1.00 -18.17 14.89
CA GLU A 106 2.45 -18.28 14.66
C GLU A 106 2.84 -17.83 13.25
N PHE A 107 2.03 -18.19 12.25
CA PHE A 107 2.28 -17.79 10.87
C PHE A 107 1.98 -16.31 10.66
N HIS A 108 0.89 -15.80 11.24
CA HIS A 108 0.60 -14.36 11.28
C HIS A 108 1.79 -13.57 11.85
N ASN A 109 2.27 -13.96 13.03
CA ASN A 109 3.35 -13.26 13.72
C ASN A 109 4.65 -13.31 12.91
N TYR A 110 4.94 -14.45 12.27
CA TYR A 110 6.07 -14.60 11.36
C TYR A 110 5.98 -13.61 10.18
N LEU A 111 4.83 -13.54 9.51
CA LEU A 111 4.61 -12.62 8.38
C LEU A 111 4.75 -11.16 8.81
N GLU A 112 4.21 -10.81 9.97
CA GLU A 112 4.30 -9.46 10.54
C GLU A 112 5.73 -9.07 10.91
N GLU A 113 6.50 -9.98 11.50
CA GLU A 113 7.91 -9.76 11.80
C GLU A 113 8.71 -9.48 10.51
N LYS A 114 8.48 -10.27 9.45
CA LYS A 114 9.13 -10.06 8.14
C LYS A 114 8.75 -8.73 7.51
N TRP A 115 7.50 -8.31 7.64
CA TRP A 115 7.06 -6.99 7.19
C TRP A 115 7.74 -5.86 7.98
N ASN A 116 7.71 -5.93 9.31
CA ASN A 116 8.27 -4.89 10.17
C ASN A 116 9.78 -4.74 9.98
N THR A 117 10.49 -5.87 9.81
CA THR A 117 11.91 -5.87 9.46
C THR A 117 12.19 -5.05 8.21
N GLU A 118 11.43 -5.27 7.14
CA GLU A 118 11.59 -4.50 5.89
C GLU A 118 11.26 -3.02 6.09
N LYS A 119 10.17 -2.69 6.81
CA LYS A 119 9.77 -1.30 7.03
C LYS A 119 10.72 -0.51 7.91
N SER A 120 11.52 -1.20 8.73
CA SER A 120 12.55 -0.60 9.58
C SER A 120 13.84 -0.23 8.83
N ARG A 121 14.00 -0.64 7.57
CA ARG A 121 15.21 -0.32 6.80
C ARG A 121 15.40 1.19 6.64
N GLY A 122 16.66 1.63 6.58
CA GLY A 122 16.98 3.03 6.28
C GLY A 122 16.46 3.44 4.91
N LYS A 123 15.81 4.60 4.83
CA LYS A 123 15.22 5.14 3.60
C LYS A 123 15.91 6.44 3.22
N GLN A 124 16.10 6.65 1.92
CA GLN A 124 16.63 7.90 1.39
C GLN A 124 15.52 8.61 0.61
N SER A 125 15.23 9.85 1.01
CA SER A 125 14.21 10.65 0.33
C SER A 125 14.62 10.95 -1.10
N SER A 126 13.73 10.62 -2.04
CA SER A 126 13.89 10.98 -3.45
C SER A 126 13.87 12.50 -3.63
N SER A 127 14.38 12.99 -4.77
CA SER A 127 14.32 14.43 -5.06
C SER A 127 12.89 14.99 -5.12
N ARG A 128 11.90 14.14 -5.44
CA ARG A 128 10.48 14.55 -5.49
C ARG A 128 9.89 14.63 -4.09
N HIS A 129 10.23 13.70 -3.20
CA HIS A 129 9.81 13.77 -1.78
C HIS A 129 10.35 15.04 -1.13
N ARG A 130 11.62 15.38 -1.41
CA ARG A 130 12.21 16.65 -0.96
C ARG A 130 11.49 17.87 -1.52
N ALA A 131 11.16 17.88 -2.81
CA ALA A 131 10.44 18.99 -3.42
C ALA A 131 9.03 19.20 -2.83
N ILE A 132 8.32 18.11 -2.50
CA ILE A 132 7.03 18.18 -1.78
C ILE A 132 7.26 18.79 -0.41
N SER A 133 8.24 18.30 0.34
CA SER A 133 8.58 18.78 1.68
C SER A 133 9.06 20.23 1.74
N GLU A 134 9.85 20.68 0.76
CA GLU A 134 10.20 22.09 0.59
C GLU A 134 8.94 22.94 0.37
N THR A 135 8.00 22.47 -0.46
CA THR A 135 6.74 23.17 -0.71
C THR A 135 5.87 23.22 0.55
N LEU A 136 5.77 22.12 1.31
CA LEU A 136 5.07 22.10 2.59
C LEU A 136 5.71 23.02 3.64
N SER A 137 7.05 23.12 3.64
CA SER A 137 7.78 24.06 4.50
C SER A 137 7.43 25.52 4.19
N LEU A 138 7.33 25.89 2.90
CA LEU A 138 6.89 27.22 2.47
C LEU A 138 5.45 27.52 2.92
N MET A 139 4.61 26.49 2.93
CA MET A 139 3.23 26.56 3.44
C MET A 139 3.14 26.50 4.98
N LYS A 140 4.28 26.43 5.68
CA LYS A 140 4.38 26.28 7.15
C LYS A 140 3.63 25.05 7.70
N VAL A 141 3.57 23.96 6.92
CA VAL A 141 2.96 22.70 7.33
C VAL A 141 4.03 21.81 7.96
N ALA A 142 3.82 21.38 9.21
CA ALA A 142 4.70 20.42 9.87
C ALA A 142 4.62 19.04 9.21
N HIS A 143 5.77 18.47 8.86
CA HIS A 143 5.86 17.19 8.16
C HIS A 143 7.19 16.48 8.43
N ARG A 144 7.26 15.20 8.04
CA ARG A 144 8.46 14.35 8.09
C ARG A 144 8.57 13.55 6.80
N ASN A 145 9.76 13.48 6.23
CA ASN A 145 10.03 12.58 5.10
C ASN A 145 10.24 11.14 5.59
N GLU A 146 9.95 10.18 4.73
CA GLU A 146 10.29 8.75 4.90
C GLU A 146 9.87 8.22 6.27
N TYR A 147 8.60 8.43 6.60
CA TYR A 147 8.05 8.04 7.90
C TYR A 147 7.83 6.52 7.94
N ASP A 148 7.37 6.03 9.10
CA ASP A 148 6.99 4.63 9.29
C ASP A 148 6.01 4.18 8.19
N GLU A 149 5.99 2.87 7.90
CA GLU A 149 5.11 2.26 6.87
C GLU A 149 5.42 2.62 5.40
N ASP A 150 6.62 3.14 5.12
CA ASP A 150 7.04 3.62 3.78
C ASP A 150 6.20 4.79 3.27
N VAL A 151 5.73 5.66 4.18
CA VAL A 151 5.08 6.91 3.80
C VAL A 151 6.13 7.90 3.28
N ASP A 152 5.95 8.38 2.04
CA ASP A 152 6.92 9.28 1.40
C ASP A 152 7.07 10.59 2.19
N VAL A 153 5.95 11.25 2.51
CA VAL A 153 5.91 12.44 3.37
C VAL A 153 4.71 12.34 4.33
N ALA A 154 4.98 12.26 5.63
CA ALA A 154 3.95 12.25 6.67
C ALA A 154 3.70 13.66 7.20
N ILE A 155 2.45 14.10 7.18
CA ILE A 155 2.00 15.27 7.91
C ILE A 155 1.46 14.76 9.25
N VAL A 156 2.15 15.13 10.33
CA VAL A 156 1.75 14.79 11.70
C VAL A 156 1.10 16.04 12.28
N LEU A 157 -0.21 15.98 12.40
CA LEU A 157 -1.01 17.08 12.97
C LEU A 157 -0.89 17.07 14.49
N GLU A 158 -0.80 18.25 15.11
CA GLU A 158 -0.88 18.42 16.55
C GLU A 158 -2.29 18.06 17.06
N GLU A 159 -2.43 17.74 18.36
CA GLU A 159 -3.66 17.17 18.94
C GLU A 159 -4.88 18.11 18.84
N ASP A 160 -4.63 19.42 18.70
CA ASP A 160 -5.62 20.48 18.55
C ASP A 160 -5.82 20.94 17.09
N SER A 161 -5.08 20.35 16.13
CA SER A 161 -5.16 20.73 14.71
C SER A 161 -6.45 20.21 14.07
N ALA A 162 -7.37 21.15 13.77
CA ALA A 162 -8.60 20.85 13.05
C ALA A 162 -8.34 20.72 11.54
N TRP A 163 -8.25 19.49 11.02
CA TRP A 163 -8.38 19.28 9.58
C TRP A 163 -9.81 19.62 9.14
N THR A 164 -9.96 20.65 8.31
CA THR A 164 -11.23 21.31 7.96
C THR A 164 -12.03 20.59 6.87
N HIS A 165 -11.60 19.40 6.42
CA HIS A 165 -12.32 18.66 5.41
C HIS A 165 -12.60 17.20 5.79
N THR A 166 -13.88 16.85 5.78
CA THR A 166 -14.39 15.49 5.74
C THR A 166 -13.79 14.75 4.54
N ALA A 167 -12.74 13.97 4.75
CA ALA A 167 -12.54 12.77 3.95
C ALA A 167 -13.86 11.98 4.04
N LEU A 168 -14.43 11.62 2.90
CA LEU A 168 -15.71 10.93 2.80
C LEU A 168 -15.88 9.93 3.95
N TYR A 169 -16.94 10.15 4.71
CA TYR A 169 -17.36 9.31 5.83
C TYR A 169 -17.47 7.87 5.37
N ASP A 170 -16.43 7.10 5.64
CA ASP A 170 -16.53 5.67 5.80
C ASP A 170 -15.37 5.29 6.71
N PHE A 171 -15.50 5.51 8.01
CA PHE A 171 -14.81 4.72 9.04
C PHE A 171 -15.41 5.03 10.42
N ASP A 172 -16.16 4.03 10.87
CA ASP A 172 -16.64 3.71 12.20
C ASP A 172 -16.13 4.61 13.36
N VAL A 173 -17.05 5.42 13.86
CA VAL A 173 -16.86 6.32 15.00
C VAL A 173 -17.07 5.52 16.27
N ASN A 174 -16.09 4.72 16.72
CA ASN A 174 -16.27 3.99 17.99
C ASN A 174 -14.99 3.57 18.73
N ARG A 175 -13.92 4.40 18.75
CA ARG A 175 -12.92 4.33 19.82
C ARG A 175 -12.47 5.72 20.25
N GLU A 176 -12.88 6.09 21.46
CA GLU A 176 -12.32 7.19 22.25
C GLU A 176 -10.88 6.84 22.63
N GLY A 177 -9.95 7.72 22.26
CA GLY A 177 -8.51 7.56 22.47
C GLY A 177 -7.73 8.20 21.33
N GLU A 178 -7.37 9.47 21.51
CA GLU A 178 -6.38 10.22 20.73
C GLU A 178 -6.41 10.00 19.19
N ARG A 179 -7.37 10.65 18.52
CA ARG A 179 -7.43 10.71 17.06
C ARG A 179 -6.34 11.63 16.49
N ARG A 180 -5.08 11.23 16.57
CA ARG A 180 -4.03 11.85 15.75
C ARG A 180 -4.39 11.62 14.29
N LYS A 181 -4.79 12.68 13.60
CA LYS A 181 -5.07 12.66 12.16
C LYS A 181 -3.73 12.51 11.44
N LYS A 182 -3.41 11.29 11.02
CA LYS A 182 -2.18 10.99 10.26
C LYS A 182 -2.47 11.14 8.77
N VAL A 183 -1.72 11.99 8.07
CA VAL A 183 -1.86 12.18 6.62
C VAL A 183 -0.59 11.70 5.93
N ALA A 184 -0.73 10.76 5.01
CA ALA A 184 0.33 10.26 4.15
C ALA A 184 0.23 10.95 2.79
N VAL A 185 1.24 11.74 2.43
CA VAL A 185 1.38 12.35 1.12
C VAL A 185 2.29 11.45 0.29
N GLU A 186 1.71 10.82 -0.73
CA GLU A 186 2.31 9.78 -1.57
C GLU A 186 2.64 10.35 -2.96
N PHE A 187 3.91 10.29 -3.37
CA PHE A 187 4.30 10.68 -4.71
C PHE A 187 4.20 9.50 -5.67
N ASP A 188 3.31 9.61 -6.65
CA ASP A 188 3.11 8.54 -7.60
C ASP A 188 3.97 8.72 -8.83
N GLY A 189 5.12 8.03 -8.87
CA GLY A 189 6.01 8.03 -10.02
C GLY A 189 5.41 7.36 -11.26
N PRO A 190 6.04 7.48 -12.44
CA PRO A 190 5.55 6.85 -13.67
C PRO A 190 5.28 5.35 -13.57
N HIS A 191 6.08 4.62 -12.77
CA HIS A 191 5.94 3.18 -12.58
C HIS A 191 4.73 2.77 -11.73
N HIS A 192 3.99 3.72 -11.16
CA HIS A 192 2.75 3.47 -10.42
C HIS A 192 1.51 3.47 -11.32
N PHE A 193 1.69 3.73 -12.63
CA PHE A 193 0.59 3.86 -13.58
C PHE A 193 0.77 2.97 -14.81
N THR A 194 -0.34 2.65 -15.46
CA THR A 194 -0.37 1.99 -16.77
C THR A 194 0.24 2.91 -17.84
N VAL A 195 1.12 2.35 -18.68
CA VAL A 195 1.81 3.12 -19.74
C VAL A 195 0.89 3.47 -20.91
N MET A 196 -0.17 2.68 -21.14
CA MET A 196 -1.07 2.79 -22.29
C MET A 196 -2.54 2.59 -21.91
N ALA A 197 -3.43 2.91 -22.87
CA ALA A 197 -4.81 2.45 -22.90
C ALA A 197 -4.88 0.96 -22.55
N SER A 198 -5.72 0.60 -21.59
CA SER A 198 -5.73 -0.76 -21.05
C SER A 198 -7.14 -1.34 -20.93
N THR A 199 -8.14 -0.70 -21.53
CA THR A 199 -9.50 -1.22 -21.72
C THR A 199 -10.01 -0.95 -23.14
N GLY A 200 -11.05 -1.68 -23.54
CA GLY A 200 -11.79 -1.37 -24.78
C GLY A 200 -12.40 0.03 -24.77
N GLU A 201 -12.82 0.53 -23.61
CA GLU A 201 -13.31 1.90 -23.42
C GLU A 201 -12.20 2.94 -23.62
N ASP A 202 -10.99 2.68 -23.11
CA ASP A 202 -9.84 3.56 -23.34
C ASP A 202 -9.50 3.65 -24.84
N LEU A 203 -9.53 2.52 -25.55
CA LEU A 203 -9.21 2.46 -26.99
C LEU A 203 -10.24 3.24 -27.83
N THR A 204 -11.53 3.06 -27.55
CA THR A 204 -12.60 3.82 -28.22
C THR A 204 -12.57 5.31 -27.86
N SER A 205 -12.11 5.65 -26.65
CA SER A 205 -11.90 7.04 -26.23
C SER A 205 -10.72 7.70 -26.97
N ILE A 206 -9.65 6.97 -27.28
CA ILE A 206 -8.56 7.50 -28.12
C ILE A 206 -9.06 7.80 -29.54
N GLU A 207 -9.87 6.91 -30.11
CA GLU A 207 -10.42 7.09 -31.47
C GLU A 207 -11.28 8.36 -31.58
N SER A 208 -11.89 8.80 -30.48
CA SER A 208 -12.63 10.07 -30.38
C SER A 208 -11.77 11.27 -29.97
N GLY A 209 -10.44 11.10 -29.89
CA GLY A 209 -9.49 12.17 -29.56
C GLY A 209 -9.36 12.48 -28.07
N ALA A 210 -9.93 11.65 -27.19
CA ALA A 210 -9.84 11.86 -25.75
C ALA A 210 -8.43 11.54 -25.22
N LYS A 211 -7.98 12.34 -24.25
CA LYS A 211 -6.71 12.12 -23.56
C LYS A 211 -6.91 11.11 -22.43
N ILE A 212 -6.32 9.93 -22.55
CA ILE A 212 -6.38 8.91 -21.49
C ILE A 212 -5.59 9.39 -20.27
N THR A 213 -6.24 9.28 -19.12
CA THR A 213 -5.56 9.43 -17.83
C THR A 213 -4.99 8.07 -17.42
N PRO A 214 -3.68 7.95 -17.17
CA PRO A 214 -3.07 6.69 -16.75
C PRO A 214 -3.75 6.12 -15.50
N ARG A 215 -4.04 4.83 -15.50
CA ARG A 215 -4.67 4.14 -14.38
C ARG A 215 -3.62 3.64 -13.40
N VAL A 216 -3.99 3.56 -12.14
CA VAL A 216 -3.09 3.14 -11.05
C VAL A 216 -2.88 1.63 -11.10
N LEU A 217 -1.65 1.18 -10.87
CA LEU A 217 -1.34 -0.24 -10.80
C LEU A 217 -1.72 -0.85 -9.45
N GLY A 218 -1.95 -2.17 -9.44
CA GLY A 218 -2.43 -2.90 -8.25
C GLY A 218 -1.55 -2.72 -7.00
N HIS A 219 -0.23 -2.65 -7.16
CA HIS A 219 0.68 -2.50 -6.02
C HIS A 219 0.53 -1.14 -5.33
N THR A 220 0.31 -0.11 -6.13
CA THR A 220 0.07 1.24 -5.66
C THR A 220 -1.29 1.32 -4.94
N MET A 221 -2.33 0.71 -5.52
CA MET A 221 -3.65 0.61 -4.89
C MET A 221 -3.59 -0.12 -3.54
N LEU A 222 -2.88 -1.24 -3.46
CA LEU A 222 -2.70 -1.99 -2.23
C LEU A 222 -1.97 -1.19 -1.15
N LYS A 223 -0.90 -0.45 -1.51
CA LYS A 223 -0.21 0.46 -0.56
C LYS A 223 -1.22 1.41 0.07
N TYR A 224 -2.08 2.05 -0.71
CA TYR A 224 -3.06 2.99 -0.16
C TYR A 224 -4.11 2.32 0.70
N ARG A 225 -4.63 1.16 0.29
CA ARG A 225 -5.60 0.41 1.10
C ARG A 225 -4.99 0.05 2.44
N LEU A 226 -3.74 -0.40 2.43
CA LEU A 226 -3.02 -0.75 3.65
C LEU A 226 -2.86 0.45 4.59
N LEU A 227 -2.38 1.59 4.05
CA LEU A 227 -2.24 2.82 4.82
C LEU A 227 -3.60 3.29 5.39
N LYS A 228 -4.66 3.28 4.58
CA LYS A 228 -6.03 3.63 5.01
C LYS A 228 -6.51 2.73 6.15
N LYS A 229 -6.33 1.41 6.02
CA LYS A 229 -6.70 0.44 7.07
C LYS A 229 -5.84 0.57 8.33
N LYS A 230 -4.62 1.12 8.22
CA LYS A 230 -3.77 1.55 9.35
C LYS A 230 -4.13 2.93 9.91
N GLY A 231 -5.21 3.55 9.44
CA GLY A 231 -5.73 4.82 9.95
C GLY A 231 -5.13 6.07 9.30
N TRP A 232 -4.42 5.94 8.19
CA TRP A 232 -3.89 7.08 7.45
C TRP A 232 -4.93 7.66 6.50
N THR A 233 -4.98 8.99 6.43
CA THR A 233 -5.55 9.68 5.28
C THR A 233 -4.50 9.75 4.18
N VAL A 234 -4.77 9.16 3.01
CA VAL A 234 -3.81 9.12 1.90
C VAL A 234 -4.13 10.22 0.88
N VAL A 235 -3.18 11.11 0.67
CA VAL A 235 -3.20 12.15 -0.38
C VAL A 235 -2.19 11.79 -1.44
N ARG A 236 -2.66 11.65 -2.67
CA ARG A 236 -1.85 11.20 -3.79
C ARG A 236 -1.37 12.38 -4.62
N ILE A 237 -0.11 12.34 -5.03
CA ILE A 237 0.54 13.36 -5.85
C ILE A 237 1.04 12.68 -7.14
N PRO A 238 0.22 12.62 -8.21
CA PRO A 238 0.63 12.01 -9.46
C PRO A 238 1.76 12.77 -10.15
N TYR A 239 2.77 12.05 -10.65
CA TYR A 239 3.90 12.67 -11.35
C TYR A 239 3.43 13.53 -12.54
N TYR A 240 2.41 13.08 -13.28
CA TYR A 240 1.91 13.79 -14.46
C TYR A 240 1.14 15.07 -14.12
N GLU A 241 0.88 15.34 -12.84
CA GLU A 241 0.34 16.62 -12.36
C GLU A 241 1.46 17.46 -11.76
N PHE A 242 2.21 16.91 -10.82
CA PHE A 242 3.23 17.64 -10.07
C PHE A 242 4.45 18.02 -10.91
N ASP A 243 4.95 17.11 -11.76
CA ASP A 243 6.14 17.38 -12.58
C ASP A 243 5.85 18.34 -13.75
N LYS A 244 4.57 18.61 -14.06
CA LYS A 244 4.20 19.66 -15.04
C LYS A 244 4.44 21.06 -14.49
N ILE A 245 4.47 21.22 -13.17
CA ILE A 245 4.68 22.51 -12.53
C ILE A 245 6.18 22.76 -12.48
N PRO A 246 6.70 23.78 -13.19
CA PRO A 246 8.12 24.07 -13.21
C PRO A 246 8.67 24.26 -11.80
N PHE A 247 9.91 23.83 -11.55
CA PHE A 247 10.47 23.86 -10.20
C PHE A 247 10.63 25.28 -9.63
N TRP A 248 10.78 26.27 -10.50
CA TRP A 248 10.82 27.68 -10.12
C TRP A 248 9.43 28.25 -9.82
N ALA A 249 8.33 27.61 -10.24
CA ALA A 249 6.97 28.11 -10.00
C ALA A 249 6.47 27.75 -8.60
N SER A 250 7.18 28.22 -7.57
CA SER A 250 6.95 27.91 -6.14
C SER A 250 5.49 28.13 -5.72
N MET A 251 4.90 29.26 -6.12
CA MET A 251 3.50 29.61 -5.82
C MET A 251 2.49 28.64 -6.45
N GLU A 252 2.75 28.14 -7.66
CA GLU A 252 1.86 27.18 -8.31
C GLU A 252 1.95 25.80 -7.65
N ARG A 253 3.15 25.39 -7.20
CA ARG A 253 3.31 24.17 -6.40
C ARG A 253 2.59 24.25 -5.06
N GLN A 254 2.65 25.41 -4.38
CA GLN A 254 1.90 25.66 -3.15
C GLN A 254 0.39 25.55 -3.39
N ARG A 255 -0.14 26.21 -4.42
CA ARG A 255 -1.57 26.13 -4.80
C ARG A 255 -1.99 24.71 -5.18
N TYR A 256 -1.13 23.97 -5.86
CA TYR A 256 -1.37 22.57 -6.19
C TYR A 256 -1.47 21.71 -4.93
N LEU A 257 -0.48 21.76 -4.03
CA LEU A 257 -0.53 21.00 -2.78
C LEU A 257 -1.69 21.43 -1.88
N GLN A 258 -2.02 22.71 -1.82
CA GLN A 258 -3.20 23.20 -1.11
C GLN A 258 -4.49 22.53 -1.61
N ARG A 259 -4.68 22.47 -2.94
CA ARG A 259 -5.83 21.78 -3.55
C ARG A 259 -5.80 20.28 -3.27
N ALA A 260 -4.64 19.63 -3.41
CA ALA A 260 -4.48 18.20 -3.18
C ALA A 260 -4.78 17.81 -1.72
N LEU A 261 -4.31 18.62 -0.77
CA LEU A 261 -4.57 18.49 0.67
C LEU A 261 -5.97 18.97 1.06
N LYS A 262 -6.73 19.59 0.14
CA LYS A 262 -8.05 20.16 0.39
C LYS A 262 -8.09 21.15 1.56
N THR A 263 -7.00 21.89 1.77
CA THR A 263 -6.89 22.91 2.82
C THR A 263 -7.50 24.23 2.34
N HIS A 264 -8.81 24.42 2.60
CA HIS A 264 -9.57 25.60 2.16
C HIS A 264 -9.70 26.73 3.19
N GLU A 265 -9.15 26.59 4.41
CA GLU A 265 -9.09 27.72 5.34
C GLU A 265 -7.98 28.72 4.97
N LYS A 266 -8.21 30.00 5.27
CA LYS A 266 -7.35 31.16 4.96
C LYS A 266 -5.87 30.83 5.23
N ILE A 267 -5.13 30.53 4.17
CA ILE A 267 -3.68 30.39 4.24
C ILE A 267 -3.06 31.78 4.13
N GLU A 268 -2.35 32.19 5.17
CA GLU A 268 -1.38 33.28 5.07
C GLU A 268 -0.21 32.77 4.23
N PHE A 269 -0.16 33.19 2.97
CA PHE A 269 1.01 32.94 2.14
C PHE A 269 2.22 33.65 2.76
N SER A 270 3.34 32.94 2.81
CA SER A 270 4.62 33.64 2.89
C SER A 270 4.71 34.57 1.67
N GLU A 271 4.96 35.87 1.88
CA GLU A 271 5.27 36.79 0.77
C GLU A 271 6.61 36.46 0.10
N VAL A 272 7.35 35.49 0.64
CA VAL A 272 8.62 35.02 0.09
C VAL A 272 8.34 34.19 -1.18
N ASP A 273 8.33 34.88 -2.31
CA ASP A 273 8.45 34.25 -3.61
C ASP A 273 9.92 33.89 -3.88
N VAL A 274 10.23 32.59 -3.85
CA VAL A 274 11.55 32.05 -4.25
C VAL A 274 11.60 31.70 -5.74
N SER A 275 10.63 32.15 -6.54
CA SER A 275 10.63 31.92 -7.98
C SER A 275 11.75 32.70 -8.66
N GLU A 276 12.85 32.02 -8.93
CA GLU A 276 13.88 32.53 -9.82
C GLU A 276 13.79 31.77 -11.14
N TYR A 277 13.52 32.50 -12.22
CA TYR A 277 13.68 31.95 -13.57
C TYR A 277 15.13 31.51 -13.75
N LYS A 278 15.37 30.19 -13.77
CA LYS A 278 16.66 29.62 -14.11
C LYS A 278 16.59 29.14 -15.55
N THR A 279 17.36 29.80 -16.42
CA THR A 279 17.59 29.31 -17.79
C THR A 279 18.08 27.87 -17.73
N MET A 280 17.41 26.99 -18.48
CA MET A 280 17.81 25.59 -18.57
C MET A 280 19.27 25.50 -19.06
N PRO A 281 20.13 24.69 -18.42
CA PRO A 281 21.46 24.40 -18.96
C PRO A 281 21.29 23.79 -20.36
N SER A 282 22.06 24.28 -21.34
CA SER A 282 22.01 23.85 -22.75
C SER A 282 22.27 22.36 -22.99
N THR A 283 22.58 21.60 -21.94
CA THR A 283 22.93 20.18 -21.97
C THR A 283 21.79 19.24 -21.59
N ARG A 284 20.59 19.75 -21.26
CA ARG A 284 19.39 18.94 -21.04
C ARG A 284 18.31 19.29 -22.05
N HIS A 285 18.08 18.40 -23.00
CA HIS A 285 16.87 18.41 -23.82
C HIS A 285 15.65 18.43 -22.91
N SER A 286 14.78 19.42 -23.11
CA SER A 286 13.46 19.40 -22.49
C SER A 286 12.66 18.25 -23.10
N ARG A 287 11.67 17.71 -22.40
CA ARG A 287 10.79 16.65 -22.93
C ARG A 287 9.89 17.15 -24.10
N PHE A 288 10.10 18.39 -24.54
CA PHE A 288 9.45 19.05 -25.67
C PHE A 288 10.45 19.39 -26.80
N ASP A 289 11.72 19.00 -26.67
CA ASP A 289 12.70 18.98 -27.77
C ASP A 289 12.78 17.59 -28.40
#